data_AF-A0A2W7QNW1-F1
#
_entry.id   AF-A0A2W7QNW1-F1
#
_cell.length_a   1.000
_cell.length_b   1.000
_cell.length_c   1.000
_cell.angle_alpha   90.00
_cell.angle_beta   90.00
_cell.angle_gamma   90.00
#
_symmetry.space_group_name_H-M   'P 1'
#
loop_
_entity.id
_entity.type
_entity.pdbx_description
1 polymer ?
#
loop_
_entity_poly.entity_id
_entity_poly.type
_entity_poly.pdbx_seq_one_letter_code
_entity_poly.pdbx_strand_id
1 'polypeptide(L)'
;MVNLPIEYSDKPVTPFGGMSLMKRFVDQTGIKEYLSSLDLPQPGSNRGYDPADIVTSFWLSIWTGASRYIHCDWLRYDTVLQSI
;
A
#
# COMPACT_ATOMS: atom_id res chain seq x y z
N MET A 1 -35.99 19.49 -13.89
CA MET A 1 -34.53 19.25 -14.00
C MET A 1 -33.91 19.87 -12.75
N VAL A 2 -33.30 19.07 -11.87
CA VAL A 2 -32.75 19.59 -10.59
C VAL A 2 -31.44 20.31 -10.90
N ASN A 3 -31.32 21.57 -10.46
CA ASN A 3 -30.09 22.34 -10.61
C ASN A 3 -29.18 22.06 -9.41
N LEU A 4 -28.12 21.28 -9.61
CA LEU A 4 -27.15 20.96 -8.56
C LEU A 4 -26.00 21.98 -8.61
N PRO A 5 -25.68 22.68 -7.50
CA PRO A 5 -24.51 23.54 -7.46
C PRO A 5 -23.24 22.70 -7.63
N ILE A 6 -22.32 23.17 -8.48
CA ILE A 6 -21.05 22.50 -8.78
C ILE A 6 -19.92 23.30 -8.14
N GLU A 7 -19.06 22.62 -7.38
CA GLU A 7 -17.85 23.18 -6.79
C GLU A 7 -16.63 22.37 -7.24
N TYR A 8 -15.46 23.01 -7.26
CA TYR A 8 -14.19 22.41 -7.69
C TYR A 8 -13.19 22.41 -6.53
N SER A 9 -12.26 21.46 -6.55
CA SER A 9 -11.23 21.31 -5.53
C SER A 9 -9.95 20.79 -6.16
N ASP A 10 -8.81 21.39 -5.82
CA ASP A 10 -7.47 20.95 -6.24
C ASP A 10 -6.91 19.82 -5.35
N LYS A 11 -7.67 19.37 -4.34
CA LYS A 11 -7.25 18.27 -3.47
C LYS A 11 -7.05 17.00 -4.30
N PRO A 12 -5.90 16.33 -4.19
CA PRO A 12 -5.69 15.05 -4.84
C PRO A 12 -6.65 14.00 -4.27
N VAL A 13 -7.18 13.15 -5.14
CA VAL A 13 -8.13 12.08 -4.77
C VAL A 13 -7.63 10.73 -5.25
N THR A 14 -7.86 9.70 -4.43
CA THR A 14 -7.63 8.30 -4.78
C THR A 14 -8.92 7.51 -4.62
N PRO A 15 -9.24 6.56 -5.53
CA PRO A 15 -10.34 5.64 -5.33
C PRO A 15 -10.04 4.58 -4.24
N PHE A 16 -8.81 4.54 -3.72
CA PHE A 16 -8.33 3.52 -2.78
C PHE A 16 -8.15 4.07 -1.35
N GLY A 17 -9.01 4.99 -0.91
CA GLY A 17 -8.90 5.65 0.40
C GLY A 17 -8.80 4.68 1.60
N GLY A 18 -9.39 3.47 1.51
CA GLY A 18 -9.27 2.42 2.53
C GLY A 18 -7.83 1.96 2.79
N MET A 19 -6.92 2.14 1.83
CA MET A 19 -5.49 1.81 1.99
C MET A 19 -4.82 2.68 3.05
N SER A 20 -5.29 3.92 3.25
CA SER A 20 -4.77 4.80 4.31
C SER A 20 -5.06 4.24 5.71
N LEU A 21 -6.23 3.64 5.91
CA LEU A 21 -6.59 2.99 7.18
C LEU A 21 -5.75 1.72 7.39
N MET A 22 -5.59 0.93 6.33
CA MET A 22 -4.78 -0.29 6.36
C MET A 22 -3.31 0.01 6.69
N LYS A 23 -2.73 1.05 6.09
CA LYS A 23 -1.37 1.51 6.40
C LYS A 23 -1.23 1.87 7.88
N ARG A 24 -2.15 2.68 8.42
CA ARG A 24 -2.15 3.07 9.83
C ARG A 24 -2.27 1.87 10.78
N PHE A 25 -3.09 0.88 10.39
CA PHE A 25 -3.20 -0.37 11.15
C PHE A 25 -1.87 -1.13 11.16
N VAL A 26 -1.24 -1.32 10.00
CA VAL A 26 0.07 -1.99 9.88
C VAL A 26 1.14 -1.29 10.70
N ASP A 27 1.25 0.04 10.60
CA ASP A 27 2.18 0.83 11.42
C ASP A 27 1.96 0.58 12.92
N GLN A 28 0.69 0.55 13.36
CA GLN A 28 0.34 0.34 14.76
C GLN A 28 0.68 -1.07 15.26
N THR A 29 0.74 -2.07 14.38
CA THR A 29 1.16 -3.42 14.77
C THR A 29 2.64 -3.53 15.10
N GLY A 30 3.48 -2.60 14.63
CA GLY A 30 4.93 -2.67 14.77
C GLY A 30 5.56 -3.85 13.99
N ILE A 31 4.84 -4.40 13.01
CA ILE A 31 5.28 -5.60 12.32
C ILE A 31 6.55 -5.37 11.50
N LYS A 32 6.71 -4.19 10.91
CA LYS A 32 7.86 -3.90 10.06
C LYS A 32 9.14 -3.89 10.89
N GLU A 33 9.09 -3.26 12.06
CA GLU A 33 10.17 -3.22 13.04
C GLU A 33 10.50 -4.63 13.54
N TYR A 34 9.48 -5.44 13.83
CA TYR A 34 9.67 -6.83 14.20
C TYR A 34 10.33 -7.65 13.09
N LEU A 35 9.88 -7.53 11.85
CA LEU A 35 10.48 -8.23 10.70
C LEU A 35 11.95 -7.83 10.49
N SER A 36 12.29 -6.56 10.68
CA SER A 36 13.67 -6.08 10.62
C SER A 36 14.58 -6.63 11.73
N SER A 37 14.01 -7.15 12.83
CA SER A 37 14.77 -7.82 13.90
C SER A 37 15.10 -9.29 13.60
N LEU A 38 14.48 -9.88 12.58
CA LEU A 38 14.66 -11.29 12.21
C LEU A 38 15.83 -11.45 11.23
N ASP A 39 16.45 -12.63 11.25
CA ASP A 39 17.49 -13.00 10.29
C ASP A 39 16.87 -13.44 8.95
N LEU A 40 16.29 -12.48 8.23
CA LEU A 40 15.65 -12.72 6.93
C LEU A 40 16.70 -12.85 5.80
N PRO A 41 16.46 -13.73 4.81
CA PRO A 41 17.38 -13.92 3.70
C PRO A 41 17.54 -12.64 2.89
N GLN A 42 18.77 -12.14 2.82
CA GLN A 42 19.07 -10.89 2.12
C GLN A 42 19.14 -11.10 0.60
N PRO A 43 18.72 -10.11 -0.20
CA PRO A 43 18.80 -10.21 -1.64
C PRO A 43 20.25 -10.22 -2.14
N GLY A 44 20.57 -11.13 -3.05
CA GLY A 44 21.88 -11.17 -3.74
C GLY A 44 21.99 -10.28 -4.98
N SER A 45 20.96 -9.49 -5.29
CA SER A 45 20.88 -8.62 -6.48
C SER A 45 20.80 -7.16 -6.08
N ASN A 46 21.44 -6.28 -6.86
CA ASN A 46 21.35 -4.82 -6.70
C ASN A 46 19.93 -4.26 -6.89
N ARG A 47 19.00 -5.07 -7.41
CA ARG A 47 17.57 -4.75 -7.56
C ARG A 47 16.68 -5.62 -6.67
N GLY A 48 17.24 -6.17 -5.60
CA GLY A 48 16.47 -6.91 -4.61
C GLY A 48 15.54 -5.99 -3.83
N TYR A 49 14.37 -6.53 -3.48
CA TYR A 49 13.46 -5.88 -2.54
C TYR A 49 13.85 -6.26 -1.11
N ASP A 50 13.58 -5.37 -0.16
CA ASP A 50 13.71 -5.68 1.27
C ASP A 50 12.79 -6.87 1.62
N PRO A 51 13.28 -7.94 2.27
CA PRO A 51 12.46 -9.06 2.68
C PRO A 51 11.23 -8.67 3.51
N ALA A 52 11.34 -7.65 4.38
CA ALA A 52 10.22 -7.16 5.16
C ALA A 52 9.13 -6.52 4.28
N ASP A 53 9.54 -5.80 3.22
CA ASP A 53 8.61 -5.23 2.24
C ASP A 53 7.91 -6.32 1.42
N ILE A 54 8.61 -7.42 1.09
CA ILE A 54 8.01 -8.56 0.39
C ILE A 54 6.90 -9.20 1.24
N VAL A 55 7.19 -9.47 2.52
CA VAL A 55 6.23 -10.08 3.46
C VAL A 55 5.00 -9.18 3.67
N THR A 56 5.22 -7.90 3.96
CA THR A 56 4.12 -6.95 4.18
C THR A 56 3.27 -6.74 2.93
N SER A 57 3.89 -6.66 1.74
CA SER A 57 3.17 -6.60 0.46
C SER A 57 2.36 -7.88 0.17
N PHE A 58 2.85 -9.05 0.60
CA PHE A 58 2.10 -10.30 0.50
C PHE A 58 0.85 -10.27 1.39
N TRP A 59 0.97 -9.84 2.64
CA TRP A 59 -0.20 -9.70 3.54
C TRP A 59 -1.23 -8.71 2.99
N LEU A 60 -0.76 -7.57 2.50
CA LEU A 60 -1.58 -6.57 1.85
C LEU A 60 -2.38 -7.17 0.68
N SER A 61 -1.74 -8.01 -0.13
CA SER A 61 -2.41 -8.69 -1.24
C SER A 61 -3.53 -9.62 -0.77
N ILE A 62 -3.33 -10.35 0.34
CA ILE A 62 -4.35 -11.23 0.92
C ILE A 62 -5.53 -10.40 1.43
N TRP A 63 -5.25 -9.33 2.19
CA TRP A 63 -6.30 -8.49 2.79
C TRP A 63 -7.12 -7.71 1.76
N THR A 64 -6.51 -7.35 0.64
CA THR A 64 -7.21 -6.69 -0.48
C THR A 64 -7.89 -7.70 -1.43
N GLY A 65 -7.86 -8.99 -1.10
CA GLY A 65 -8.52 -10.05 -1.89
C GLY A 65 -7.84 -10.32 -3.24
N ALA A 66 -6.57 -9.96 -3.39
CA ALA A 66 -5.84 -10.19 -4.61
C ALA A 66 -5.65 -11.70 -4.83
N SER A 67 -6.18 -12.22 -5.94
CA SER A 67 -5.95 -13.60 -6.34
C SER A 67 -4.53 -13.83 -6.91
N ARG A 68 -3.82 -12.75 -7.27
CA ARG A 68 -2.44 -12.76 -7.78
C ARG A 68 -1.70 -11.54 -7.29
N TYR A 69 -0.41 -11.69 -6.98
CA TYR A 69 0.45 -10.59 -6.50
C TYR A 69 0.50 -9.40 -7.48
N ILE A 70 0.42 -9.67 -8.78
CA ILE A 70 0.41 -8.63 -9.84
C ILE A 70 -0.81 -7.69 -9.77
N HIS A 71 -1.90 -8.07 -9.09
CA HIS A 71 -3.05 -7.16 -8.93
C HIS A 71 -2.71 -5.94 -8.05
N CYS A 72 -1.68 -6.03 -7.20
CA CYS A 72 -1.19 -4.89 -6.43
C CYS A 72 -0.45 -3.86 -7.31
N ASP A 73 -0.10 -4.20 -8.55
CA ASP A 73 0.54 -3.28 -9.49
C ASP A 73 -0.38 -2.11 -9.89
N TRP A 74 -1.70 -2.27 -9.70
CA TRP A 74 -2.68 -1.20 -9.94
C TRP A 74 -2.47 0.00 -9.01
N LEU A 75 -1.95 -0.23 -7.81
CA LEU A 75 -1.65 0.82 -6.84
C LEU A 75 -0.32 1.53 -7.15
N ARG A 76 0.53 0.94 -8.00
CA ARG A 76 1.86 1.48 -8.30
C ARG A 76 1.81 2.87 -8.92
N TYR A 77 0.74 3.21 -9.64
CA TYR A 77 0.61 4.50 -10.32
C TYR A 77 -0.26 5.51 -9.56
N ASP A 78 -0.78 5.16 -8.38
CA ASP A 78 -1.57 6.08 -7.57
C ASP A 78 -0.65 7.02 -6.77
N THR A 79 -0.41 8.21 -7.31
CA THR A 79 0.47 9.22 -6.70
C THR A 79 -0.07 9.79 -5.40
N VAL A 80 -1.39 9.72 -5.18
CA VAL A 80 -2.01 10.20 -3.95
C VAL A 80 -1.70 9.23 -2.82
N LEU A 81 -1.86 7.92 -3.05
CA LEU A 81 -1.47 6.89 -2.09
C LEU A 81 0.03 6.90 -1.81
N GLN A 82 0.88 7.17 -2.80
CA GLN A 82 2.33 7.27 -2.59
C GLN A 82 2.73 8.40 -1.62
N SER A 83 1.85 9.38 -1.41
CA SER A 83 2.09 10.50 -0.49
C SER A 83 1.66 10.24 0.97
N ILE A 84 1.06 9.07 1.25
CA ILE A 84 0.50 8.68 2.56
C ILE A 84 1.42 7.65 3.26
#